data_AF-A0A285PW64-F1
#
_entry.id   AF-A0A285PW64-F1
#
_cell.length_a   1.000
_cell.length_b   1.000
_cell.length_c   1.000
_cell.angle_alpha   90.00
_cell.angle_beta   90.00
_cell.angle_gamma   90.00
#
_symmetry.space_group_name_H-M   'P 1'
#
loop_
_entity.id
_entity.type
_entity.pdbx_description
1 polymer ?
#
loop_
_entity_poly.entity_id
_entity_poly.type
_entity_poly.pdbx_seq_one_letter_code
_entity_poly.pdbx_strand_id
1 'polypeptide(L)' 'MKGIFGSMFDLNHDGNISLLESAMEFSFLNELLKDDSDVQTELELSGLDTDELEFMDADERREILEEAGLDPDEYDF' A
#
# COMPACT_ATOMS: atom_id res chain seq x y z
N MET A 1 -12.25 10.20 22.41
CA MET A 1 -12.44 9.08 21.46
C MET A 1 -11.50 7.97 21.87
N LYS A 2 -11.93 6.72 21.77
CA LYS A 2 -11.10 5.56 22.14
C LYS A 2 -10.19 5.20 20.97
N GLY A 3 -8.92 4.87 21.24
CA GLY A 3 -7.96 4.46 20.23
C GLY A 3 -8.34 3.13 19.57
N ILE A 4 -7.77 2.89 18.39
CA ILE A 4 -7.93 1.66 17.60
C ILE A 4 -7.29 0.45 18.28
N PHE A 5 -6.25 0.64 19.09
CA PHE A 5 -5.67 -0.40 19.95
C PHE A 5 -6.18 -0.35 21.40
N GLY A 6 -7.36 0.23 21.60
CA GLY A 6 -7.95 0.37 22.93
C GLY A 6 -7.20 1.39 23.79
N SER A 7 -6.62 0.95 24.91
CA SER A 7 -5.89 1.81 25.86
C SER A 7 -4.36 1.63 25.79
N MET A 8 -3.85 0.97 24.76
CA MET A 8 -2.42 0.69 24.63
C MET A 8 -1.57 1.95 24.49
N PHE A 9 -2.14 2.99 23.85
CA PHE A 9 -1.48 4.28 23.62
C PHE A 9 -2.04 5.43 24.46
N ASP A 10 -2.96 5.15 25.40
CA ASP A 10 -3.44 6.10 26.41
C ASP A 10 -2.42 6.17 27.56
N LEU A 11 -1.36 6.96 27.37
CA LEU A 11 -0.19 7.02 28.25
C LEU A 11 -0.48 7.73 29.56
N ASN A 12 -1.41 8.69 29.53
CA ASN A 12 -1.84 9.43 30.70
C ASN A 12 -3.04 8.78 31.42
N HIS A 13 -3.60 7.70 30.86
CA HIS A 13 -4.75 6.94 31.39
C HIS A 13 -6.00 7.80 31.62
N ASP A 14 -6.19 8.83 30.79
CA ASP A 14 -7.37 9.70 30.89
C ASP A 14 -8.59 9.15 30.14
N GLY A 15 -8.43 8.01 29.45
CA GLY A 15 -9.46 7.33 28.68
C GLY A 15 -9.72 7.95 27.31
N ASN A 16 -8.98 8.99 26.94
CA ASN A 16 -8.94 9.59 25.63
C ASN A 16 -7.56 9.43 25.01
N ILE A 17 -7.50 9.60 23.69
CA ILE A 17 -6.25 9.65 22.95
C ILE A 17 -6.01 11.11 22.56
N SER A 18 -4.93 11.69 23.06
CA SER A 18 -4.42 13.00 22.68
C SER A 18 -3.80 12.97 21.29
N LEU A 19 -3.60 14.13 20.65
CA LEU A 19 -2.93 14.25 19.34
C LEU A 19 -1.59 13.51 19.26
N LEU A 20 -0.76 13.58 20.32
CA LEU A 20 0.53 12.90 20.38
C LEU A 20 0.34 11.38 20.48
N GLU A 21 -0.56 10.93 21.34
CA GLU A 21 -0.91 9.51 21.52
C GLU A 21 -1.48 8.91 20.24
N SER A 22 -2.34 9.65 19.52
CA SER A 22 -2.84 9.29 18.20
C SER A 22 -1.72 9.20 17.16
N ALA A 23 -0.73 10.09 17.19
CA ALA A 23 0.38 10.06 16.25
C ALA A 23 1.28 8.83 16.45
N MET A 24 1.51 8.42 17.71
CA MET A 24 2.22 7.18 18.00
C MET A 24 1.41 5.96 17.57
N GLU A 25 0.11 5.95 17.84
CA GLU A 25 -0.81 4.89 17.42
C GLU A 25 -0.84 4.74 15.89
N PHE A 26 -0.91 5.85 15.16
CA PHE A 26 -0.86 5.89 13.70
C PHE A 26 0.51 5.43 13.17
N SER A 27 1.60 5.85 13.80
CA SER A 27 2.95 5.44 13.39
C SER A 27 3.15 3.94 13.57
N PHE A 28 2.64 3.38 14.68
CA PHE A 28 2.68 1.95 14.95
C PHE A 28 1.81 1.15 13.99
N LEU A 29 0.58 1.62 13.69
CA LEU A 29 -0.24 1.06 12.62
C LEU A 29 0.50 1.06 11.29
N ASN A 30 1.08 2.20 10.94
CA ASN A 30 1.76 2.39 9.68
C ASN A 30 2.97 1.46 9.58
N GLU A 31 3.68 1.20 10.68
CA GLU A 31 4.76 0.20 10.73
C GLU A 31 4.24 -1.24 10.58
N LEU A 32 3.11 -1.57 11.22
CA LEU A 32 2.49 -2.90 11.12
C LEU A 32 1.91 -3.17 9.74
N LEU A 33 1.43 -2.14 9.05
CA LEU A 33 0.93 -2.21 7.66
C LEU A 33 2.05 -2.03 6.63
N LYS A 34 3.22 -1.53 7.03
CA LYS A 34 4.36 -1.33 6.13
C LYS A 34 5.01 -2.63 5.67
N ASP A 35 4.81 -3.72 6.40
CA ASP A 35 5.30 -5.05 6.00
C ASP A 35 4.54 -5.60 4.76
N ASP A 36 3.40 -5.00 4.39
CA ASP A 36 2.68 -5.21 3.12
C ASP A 36 2.85 -4.02 2.14
N SER A 37 3.79 -3.11 2.42
CA SER A 37 4.03 -1.90 1.61
C SER A 37 5.45 -1.84 1.06
N ASP A 38 5.87 -2.90 0.37
CA ASP A 38 6.59 -2.66 -0.88
C ASP A 38 5.72 -1.68 -1.68
N VAL A 39 6.30 -0.59 -2.15
CA VAL A 39 5.57 0.48 -2.83
C VAL A 39 4.94 -0.14 -4.07
N GLN A 40 3.69 -0.59 -3.95
CA GLN A 40 3.04 -1.33 -5.02
C GLN A 40 3.06 -0.44 -6.25
N THR A 41 3.69 -0.95 -7.30
CA THR A 41 3.73 -0.26 -8.58
C THR A 41 2.31 -0.15 -9.12
N GLU A 42 2.08 0.78 -10.04
CA GLU A 42 0.75 0.90 -10.67
C GLU A 42 0.32 -0.40 -11.37
N LEU A 43 1.29 -1.22 -11.78
CA LEU A 43 1.09 -2.57 -12.31
C LEU A 43 0.51 -3.50 -11.24
N GLU A 44 1.15 -3.60 -10.07
CA GLU A 44 0.67 -4.43 -8.95
C GLU A 44 -0.69 -3.94 -8.41
N LEU A 45 -0.92 -2.62 -8.39
CA LEU A 45 -2.22 -2.04 -8.04
C LEU A 45 -3.32 -2.38 -9.07
N SER A 46 -2.93 -2.57 -10.33
CA SER A 46 -3.80 -3.06 -11.41
C SER A 46 -3.97 -4.58 -11.40
N GLY A 47 -3.31 -5.28 -10.46
CA GLY A 47 -3.31 -6.73 -10.36
C GLY A 47 -2.40 -7.43 -11.37
N LEU A 48 -1.46 -6.69 -11.98
CA LEU A 48 -0.47 -7.20 -12.91
C LEU A 48 0.84 -7.51 -12.17
N ASP A 49 1.41 -8.68 -12.46
CA ASP A 49 2.72 -9.08 -11.95
C ASP A 49 3.82 -8.66 -12.94
N THR A 50 4.74 -7.83 -12.47
CA THR A 50 5.87 -7.34 -13.26
C THR A 50 6.74 -8.46 -13.81
N ASP A 51 6.96 -9.51 -13.02
CA ASP A 51 7.77 -10.66 -13.44
C ASP A 51 7.07 -11.40 -14.58
N GLU A 52 5.73 -11.53 -14.51
CA GLU A 52 4.94 -12.16 -15.58
C GLU A 52 5.00 -11.33 -16.87
N LEU A 53 4.82 -10.01 -16.78
CA LEU A 53 4.88 -9.11 -17.94
C LEU A 53 6.25 -9.14 -18.66
N GLU A 54 7.35 -9.37 -17.94
CA GLU A 54 8.70 -9.51 -18.53
C GLU A 54 8.84 -10.80 -19.38
N PHE A 55 8.08 -11.86 -19.06
CA PHE A 55 8.10 -13.12 -19.81
C PHE A 55 7.11 -13.18 -20.99
N MET A 56 6.20 -12.20 -21.10
CA MET A 56 5.19 -12.14 -22.17
C MET A 56 5.73 -11.54 -23.47
N ASP A 57 5.11 -11.90 -24.58
CA ASP A 57 5.39 -11.26 -25.87
C ASP A 57 4.90 -9.80 -25.86
N ALA A 58 5.60 -8.92 -26.58
CA ALA A 58 5.31 -7.48 -26.57
C ALA A 58 3.88 -7.10 -27.03
N ASP A 59 3.27 -7.92 -27.89
CA ASP A 59 1.87 -7.73 -28.31
C ASP A 59 0.89 -8.11 -27.19
N GLU A 60 1.17 -9.19 -26.46
CA GLU A 60 0.32 -9.70 -25.37
C GLU A 60 0.41 -8.79 -24.13
N ARG A 61 1.63 -8.39 -23.75
CA ARG A 61 1.89 -7.43 -22.67
C ARG A 61 1.14 -6.13 -22.88
N ARG A 62 1.17 -5.60 -24.10
CA ARG A 62 0.48 -4.36 -24.46
C ARG A 62 -1.03 -4.46 -24.37
N GLU A 63 -1.60 -5.58 -24.81
CA GLU A 63 -3.04 -5.83 -24.67
C GLU A 63 -3.47 -5.83 -23.19
N ILE A 64 -2.67 -6.48 -22.31
CA ILE A 64 -2.94 -6.52 -20.87
C ILE A 64 -2.80 -5.15 -20.20
N LEU A 65 -1.78 -4.37 -20.57
CA LEU A 65 -1.60 -3.01 -20.04
C LEU A 65 -2.76 -2.10 -20.46
N GLU A 66 -3.17 -2.14 -21.73
CA GLU A 66 -4.33 -1.39 -22.22
C GLU A 66 -5.64 -1.84 -21.53
N GLU A 67 -5.81 -3.14 -21.26
CA GLU A 67 -6.97 -3.67 -20.52
C GLU A 67 -6.98 -3.19 -19.06
N ALA A 68 -5.82 -3.08 -18.43
CA ALA A 68 -5.65 -2.48 -17.10
C ALA A 68 -5.80 -0.94 -17.10
N GLY A 69 -5.86 -0.31 -18.28
CA GLY A 69 -5.95 1.15 -18.43
C GLY A 69 -4.62 1.87 -18.27
N LEU A 70 -3.51 1.15 -18.43
CA LEU A 70 -2.14 1.64 -18.36
C LEU A 70 -1.57 1.87 -19.77
N ASP A 71 -0.67 2.84 -19.89
CA ASP A 71 0.00 3.12 -21.18
C ASP A 71 1.22 2.20 -21.34
N PRO A 72 1.22 1.28 -22.33
CA PRO A 72 2.35 0.39 -22.56
C PRO A 72 3.66 1.10 -22.91
N ASP A 73 3.60 2.34 -23.44
CA ASP A 73 4.79 3.11 -23.81
C ASP A 73 5.48 3.76 -22.59
N GLU A 74 4.83 3.77 -21.42
CA GLU A 74 5.42 4.30 -20.17
C GLU A 74 6.37 3.33 -19.47
N TYR A 75 6.45 2.08 -19.93
CA TYR A 75 7.22 1.01 -19.30
C TYR A 75 8.24 0.39 -20.28
N ASP A 76 9.49 0.25 -19.83
CA ASP A 76 10.59 -0.37 -20.59
C ASP A 76 10.86 -1.77 -20.01
N PHE A 77 10.07 -2.74 -20.47
CA PHE A 77 10.18 -4.17 -20.13
C PHE A 77 10.99 -4.94 -21.18
#